data_AF-A0A6L5P3E1-F1
#
_entry.id   AF-A0A6L5P3E1-F1
#
_cell.length_a   1.000
_cell.length_b   1.000
_cell.length_c   1.000
_cell.angle_alpha   90.00
_cell.angle_beta   90.00
_cell.angle_gamma   90.00
#
_symmetry.space_group_name_H-M   'P 1'
#
loop_
_entity.id
_entity.type
_entity.pdbx_description
1 polymer ?
#
loop_
_entity_poly.entity_id
_entity_poly.type
_entity_poly.pdbx_seq_one_letter_code
_entity_poly.pdbx_strand_id
1 'polypeptide(L)'
;MDHEITYVQNVIDVKSCIREKLNVMFFIIFIFIIGLCGFLIYRYKVNKNKFNKIMEHATVGAFNNDGSAYIAFDEENVYSNYFDNGETPRKIKDTVFYFAQDNTIGIILDQIYPITKIDNNLRNQFLEILKNYPASLATGNFIQVTFGQQSAEELKLSWTKAFLYKTNSNTKKFRITADLSRKEYTLVNIDFNPKYATTYNTVTQGRTGSAIAGGLLAGPAGAVIGSARKRKSTTTTSTKEKPSYAMMTLIDNDGNSKDVAILTYQSSVNFIRVKFLSRENQINSKTSMFIDSADEIAKFKKLLDTNAITQEEFEAKKKQLLKL
;
A
#
# COMPACT_ATOMS: atom_id res chain seq x y z
N MET A 1 12.64 42.25 71.28
CA MET A 1 11.89 41.00 71.54
C MET A 1 10.51 41.03 70.87
N ASP A 2 9.69 42.07 71.06
CA ASP A 2 8.33 42.13 70.48
C ASP A 2 8.27 42.16 68.94
N HIS A 3 9.24 42.79 68.27
CA HIS A 3 9.29 42.81 66.80
C HIS A 3 9.64 41.44 66.17
N GLU A 4 10.42 40.60 66.86
CA GLU A 4 10.76 39.25 66.40
C GLU A 4 9.57 38.30 66.55
N ILE A 5 8.82 38.40 67.66
CA ILE A 5 7.62 37.59 67.90
C ILE A 5 6.55 37.89 66.85
N THR A 6 6.36 39.16 66.49
CA THR A 6 5.39 39.59 65.47
C THR A 6 5.74 39.07 64.07
N TYR A 7 7.03 39.03 63.71
CA TYR A 7 7.48 38.50 62.43
C TYR A 7 7.29 36.98 62.33
N VAL A 8 7.61 36.25 63.40
CA VAL A 8 7.40 34.79 63.45
C VAL A 8 5.91 34.44 63.34
N GLN A 9 5.04 35.19 64.01
CA GLN A 9 3.59 34.99 63.95
C GLN A 9 3.04 35.20 62.53
N ASN A 10 3.45 36.28 61.85
CA ASN A 10 3.06 36.57 60.47
C ASN A 10 3.52 35.48 59.48
N VAL A 11 4.72 34.91 59.66
CA VAL A 11 5.21 33.80 58.81
C VAL A 11 4.41 32.52 59.04
N ILE A 12 3.96 32.26 60.27
CA ILE A 12 3.10 31.11 60.60
C ILE A 12 1.72 31.28 59.95
N ASP A 13 1.13 32.48 60.01
CA ASP A 13 -0.19 32.76 59.41
C ASP A 13 -0.17 32.67 57.88
N VAL A 14 0.90 33.15 57.23
CA VAL A 14 1.07 33.02 55.78
C VAL A 14 1.24 31.55 55.37
N LYS A 15 2.01 30.74 56.12
CA LYS A 15 2.12 29.29 55.86
C LYS A 15 0.80 28.56 56.05
N SER A 16 0.02 28.94 57.06
CA SER A 16 -1.31 28.40 57.31
C SER A 16 -2.26 28.70 56.14
N CYS A 17 -2.31 29.97 55.70
CA CYS A 17 -3.13 30.40 54.57
C CYS A 17 -2.74 29.71 53.25
N ILE A 18 -1.44 29.55 52.98
CA ILE A 18 -0.96 28.83 51.79
C ILE A 18 -1.36 27.35 51.85
N ARG A 19 -1.21 26.70 53.00
CA ARG A 19 -1.60 25.30 53.20
C ARG A 19 -3.11 25.09 52.99
N GLU A 20 -3.93 26.01 53.48
CA GLU A 20 -5.38 25.96 53.30
C GLU A 20 -5.78 26.09 51.82
N LYS A 21 -5.20 27.07 51.10
CA LYS A 21 -5.43 27.23 49.66
C LYS A 21 -4.95 26.02 48.85
N LEU A 22 -3.82 25.42 49.23
CA LEU A 22 -3.28 24.22 48.59
C LEU A 22 -4.23 23.02 48.80
N ASN A 23 -4.76 22.85 50.01
CA ASN A 23 -5.73 21.80 50.32
C ASN A 23 -7.04 21.97 49.53
N VAL A 24 -7.55 23.19 49.40
CA VAL A 24 -8.73 23.48 48.57
C VAL A 24 -8.45 23.18 47.10
N MET A 25 -7.27 23.54 46.59
CA MET A 25 -6.87 23.22 45.21
C MET A 25 -6.76 21.71 44.97
N PHE A 26 -6.16 20.96 45.89
CA PHE A 26 -6.09 19.50 45.82
C PHE A 26 -7.48 18.85 45.87
N PHE A 27 -8.38 19.38 46.70
CA PHE A 27 -9.75 18.90 46.79
C PHE A 27 -10.52 19.11 45.47
N ILE A 28 -10.36 20.26 44.82
CA ILE A 28 -10.96 20.56 43.52
C ILE A 28 -10.40 19.62 42.43
N ILE A 29 -9.08 19.41 42.38
CA ILE A 29 -8.44 18.49 41.44
C ILE A 29 -8.94 17.06 41.67
N PHE A 30 -9.08 16.63 42.92
CA PHE A 30 -9.58 15.31 43.28
C PHE A 30 -11.03 15.08 42.81
N ILE A 31 -11.91 16.07 42.99
CA ILE A 31 -13.29 16.01 42.46
C ILE A 31 -13.28 15.93 40.93
N PHE A 32 -12.41 16.68 40.26
CA PHE A 32 -12.30 16.65 38.80
C PHE A 32 -11.84 15.27 38.29
N ILE A 33 -10.86 14.65 38.95
CA ILE A 33 -10.38 13.30 38.62
C ILE A 33 -11.52 12.27 38.81
N ILE A 34 -12.27 12.34 39.91
CA ILE A 34 -13.43 11.45 40.14
C ILE A 34 -14.48 11.64 39.04
N GLY A 35 -14.78 12.89 38.68
CA GLY A 35 -15.73 13.21 37.61
C GLY A 35 -15.27 12.66 36.25
N LEU A 36 -13.99 12.82 35.92
CA LEU A 36 -13.40 12.29 34.69
C LEU A 36 -13.42 10.75 34.67
N CYS A 37 -13.03 10.09 35.76
CA CYS A 37 -13.11 8.64 35.89
C CYS A 37 -14.55 8.13 35.76
N GLY A 38 -15.51 8.79 36.41
CA GLY A 38 -16.93 8.47 36.30
C GLY A 38 -17.46 8.62 34.87
N PHE A 39 -17.07 9.69 34.18
CA PHE A 39 -17.41 9.92 32.77
C PHE A 39 -16.81 8.85 31.84
N LEU A 40 -15.55 8.46 32.06
CA LEU A 40 -14.90 7.40 31.29
C LEU A 40 -15.57 6.04 31.51
N ILE A 41 -15.90 5.69 32.75
CA ILE A 41 -16.63 4.45 33.09
C ILE A 41 -18.03 4.46 32.47
N TYR A 42 -18.73 5.60 32.52
CA TYR A 42 -20.04 5.75 31.89
C TYR A 42 -19.96 5.55 30.38
N ARG A 43 -19.02 6.21 29.67
CA ARG A 43 -18.81 6.00 28.23
C ARG A 43 -18.51 4.54 27.92
N TYR A 44 -17.66 3.90 28.70
CA TYR A 44 -17.32 2.48 28.53
C TYR A 44 -18.57 1.59 28.62
N LYS A 45 -19.42 1.78 29.64
CA LYS A 45 -20.67 1.02 29.80
C LYS A 45 -21.66 1.25 28.65
N VAL A 46 -21.85 2.50 28.22
CA VAL A 46 -22.75 2.83 27.10
C VAL A 46 -22.26 2.19 25.80
N ASN A 47 -20.96 2.23 25.52
CA ASN A 47 -20.37 1.62 24.32
C ASN A 47 -20.50 0.09 24.35
N LYS A 48 -20.24 -0.54 25.50
CA LYS A 48 -20.42 -1.99 25.69
C LYS A 48 -21.87 -2.44 25.46
N ASN A 49 -22.85 -1.68 25.94
CA ASN A 49 -24.27 -2.01 25.72
C ASN A 49 -24.69 -1.86 24.26
N LYS A 50 -24.23 -0.81 23.56
CA LYS A 50 -24.46 -0.66 22.11
C LYS A 50 -23.86 -1.82 21.32
N PHE A 51 -22.65 -2.24 21.70
CA PHE A 51 -21.99 -3.39 21.09
C PHE A 51 -22.77 -4.69 21.29
N ASN A 52 -23.17 -5.01 22.53
CA ASN A 52 -23.94 -6.22 22.82
C ASN A 52 -25.24 -6.29 22.00
N LYS A 53 -25.92 -5.16 21.82
CA LYS A 53 -27.14 -5.08 21.01
C LYS A 53 -26.90 -5.35 19.51
N ILE A 54 -25.75 -4.91 18.97
CA ILE A 54 -25.36 -5.22 17.58
C ILE A 54 -25.01 -6.70 17.45
N MET A 55 -24.32 -7.26 18.44
CA MET A 55 -23.87 -8.66 18.44
C MET A 55 -25.00 -9.67 18.61
N GLU A 56 -26.12 -9.28 19.21
CA GLU A 56 -27.29 -10.15 19.44
C GLU A 56 -27.95 -10.61 18.13
N HIS A 57 -27.78 -9.86 17.04
CA HIS A 57 -28.36 -10.14 15.73
C HIS A 57 -27.34 -10.26 14.60
N ALA A 58 -26.05 -10.06 14.89
CA ALA A 58 -24.99 -10.11 13.89
C ALA A 58 -24.33 -11.48 13.83
N THR A 59 -23.98 -11.92 12.61
CA THR A 59 -22.99 -12.99 12.42
C THR A 59 -21.61 -12.37 12.55
N VAL A 60 -20.74 -12.99 13.36
CA VAL A 60 -19.48 -12.37 13.80
C VAL A 60 -18.30 -13.24 13.38
N GLY A 61 -17.38 -12.65 12.63
CA GLY A 61 -16.07 -13.22 12.35
C GLY A 61 -14.98 -12.45 13.11
N ALA A 62 -14.27 -13.13 14.01
CA ALA A 62 -13.10 -12.55 14.66
C ALA A 62 -11.92 -12.40 13.66
N PHE A 63 -11.19 -11.29 13.74
CA PHE A 63 -10.10 -10.93 12.81
C PHE A 63 -8.73 -11.45 13.24
N ASN A 64 -8.64 -11.97 14.45
CA ASN A 64 -7.38 -12.31 15.09
C ASN A 64 -7.64 -13.31 16.22
N ASN A 65 -6.62 -14.11 16.51
CA ASN A 65 -6.71 -15.23 17.45
C ASN A 65 -7.02 -14.78 18.90
N ASP A 66 -6.71 -13.52 19.21
CA ASP A 66 -7.01 -12.87 20.49
C ASP A 66 -8.41 -12.23 20.53
N GLY A 67 -9.12 -12.25 19.40
CA GLY A 67 -10.43 -11.62 19.25
C GLY A 67 -10.40 -10.11 19.36
N SER A 68 -9.24 -9.44 19.24
CA SER A 68 -9.13 -7.99 19.46
C SER A 68 -9.61 -7.13 18.27
N ALA A 69 -10.04 -7.74 17.18
CA ALA A 69 -10.75 -7.11 16.08
C ALA A 69 -11.84 -8.05 15.56
N TYR A 70 -12.94 -7.50 15.07
CA TYR A 70 -14.03 -8.29 14.48
C TYR A 70 -14.69 -7.52 13.34
N ILE A 71 -15.27 -8.27 12.41
CA ILE A 71 -16.40 -7.78 11.62
C ILE A 71 -17.65 -8.44 12.17
N ALA A 72 -18.65 -7.62 12.39
CA ALA A 72 -20.03 -8.05 12.59
C ALA A 72 -20.83 -7.64 11.36
N PHE A 73 -21.74 -8.49 10.92
CA PHE A 73 -22.69 -8.13 9.87
C PHE A 73 -24.10 -8.59 10.24
N ASP A 74 -25.07 -7.71 10.00
CA ASP A 74 -26.50 -8.02 10.01
C ASP A 74 -27.03 -7.99 8.55
N GLU A 75 -28.33 -8.22 8.37
CA GLU A 75 -28.96 -8.26 7.03
C GLU A 75 -28.75 -6.98 6.21
N GLU A 76 -28.53 -5.84 6.88
CA GLU A 76 -28.50 -4.50 6.28
C GLU A 76 -27.19 -3.72 6.53
N ASN A 77 -26.34 -4.18 7.45
CA ASN A 77 -25.13 -3.46 7.87
C ASN A 77 -23.90 -4.36 8.07
N VAL A 78 -22.73 -3.87 7.64
CA VAL A 78 -21.42 -4.40 8.04
C VAL A 78 -20.76 -3.42 9.03
N TYR A 79 -20.18 -3.95 10.09
CA TYR A 79 -19.51 -3.20 11.14
C TYR A 79 -18.10 -3.76 11.34
N SER A 80 -17.12 -2.89 11.61
CA SER A 80 -15.83 -3.30 12.17
C SER A 80 -15.55 -2.60 13.48
N ASN A 81 -14.70 -3.22 14.28
CA ASN A 81 -14.14 -2.60 15.47
C ASN A 81 -12.79 -3.22 15.84
N TYR A 82 -11.98 -2.42 16.54
CA TYR A 82 -10.80 -2.83 17.27
C TYR A 82 -11.12 -2.75 18.77
N PHE A 83 -11.09 -3.88 19.48
CA PHE A 83 -11.43 -3.99 20.89
C PHE A 83 -10.52 -3.16 21.81
N ASP A 84 -9.33 -2.77 21.37
CA ASP A 84 -8.31 -2.17 22.25
C ASP A 84 -8.72 -0.82 22.86
N ASN A 85 -9.68 -0.09 22.29
CA ASN A 85 -9.96 1.29 22.71
C ASN A 85 -11.39 1.55 23.22
N GLY A 86 -12.23 0.52 23.39
CA GLY A 86 -13.64 0.72 23.77
C GLY A 86 -14.41 1.59 22.77
N GLU A 87 -13.95 1.64 21.51
CA GLU A 87 -14.63 2.36 20.43
C GLU A 87 -15.96 1.67 20.11
N THR A 88 -16.94 2.47 19.67
CA THR A 88 -18.20 1.93 19.17
C THR A 88 -17.97 1.25 17.83
N PRO A 89 -18.60 0.10 17.54
CA PRO A 89 -18.55 -0.52 16.23
C PRO A 89 -18.88 0.53 15.17
N ARG A 90 -17.99 0.74 14.21
CA ARG A 90 -18.23 1.71 13.14
C ARG A 90 -18.97 0.99 12.04
N LYS A 91 -20.15 1.52 11.69
CA LYS A 91 -20.84 1.10 10.46
C LYS A 91 -19.91 1.41 9.31
N ILE A 92 -19.54 0.35 8.60
CA ILE A 92 -18.66 0.42 7.46
C ILE A 92 -19.51 0.91 6.28
N LYS A 93 -19.36 2.20 5.96
CA LYS A 93 -19.90 2.79 4.72
C LYS A 93 -18.72 3.04 3.79
N ASP A 94 -18.78 2.48 2.58
CA ASP A 94 -17.76 2.65 1.52
C ASP A 94 -16.39 2.04 1.85
N THR A 95 -16.39 0.77 2.25
CA THR A 95 -15.15 0.03 2.51
C THR A 95 -15.03 -1.12 1.57
N VAL A 96 -13.80 -1.33 1.14
CA VAL A 96 -13.50 -2.34 0.14
C VAL A 96 -12.99 -3.57 0.84
N PHE A 97 -13.74 -4.65 0.73
CA PHE A 97 -13.29 -5.95 1.15
C PHE A 97 -12.54 -6.60 -0.01
N TYR A 98 -11.42 -7.22 0.30
CA TYR A 98 -10.77 -8.14 -0.61
C TYR A 98 -10.75 -9.54 -0.02
N PHE A 99 -10.87 -10.52 -0.91
CA PHE A 99 -10.74 -11.93 -0.59
C PHE A 99 -9.54 -12.46 -1.35
N ALA A 100 -8.54 -12.95 -0.63
CA ALA A 100 -7.43 -13.70 -1.21
C ALA A 100 -7.86 -15.16 -1.47
N GLN A 101 -7.03 -15.88 -2.24
CA GLN A 101 -7.33 -17.24 -2.69
C GLN A 101 -7.38 -18.27 -1.55
N ASP A 102 -6.76 -17.97 -0.42
CA ASP A 102 -6.65 -18.79 0.79
C ASP A 102 -7.78 -18.54 1.81
N ASN A 103 -8.89 -17.93 1.38
CA ASN A 103 -10.02 -17.48 2.22
C ASN A 103 -9.67 -16.37 3.22
N THR A 104 -8.57 -15.68 2.97
CA THR A 104 -8.22 -14.53 3.77
C THR A 104 -9.01 -13.30 3.32
N ILE A 105 -9.74 -12.68 4.23
CA ILE A 105 -10.37 -11.37 4.04
C ILE A 105 -9.43 -10.31 4.58
N GLY A 106 -9.22 -9.27 3.76
CA GLY A 106 -8.73 -8.01 4.27
C GLY A 106 -9.71 -6.89 4.02
N ILE A 107 -9.63 -5.89 4.88
CA ILE A 107 -10.41 -4.67 4.81
C ILE A 107 -9.49 -3.55 4.33
N ILE A 108 -9.82 -2.98 3.18
CA ILE A 108 -9.17 -1.78 2.67
C ILE A 108 -9.99 -0.58 3.16
N LEU A 109 -9.51 0.02 4.25
CA LEU A 109 -9.95 1.33 4.76
C LEU A 109 -8.95 2.42 4.30
N ASP A 110 -9.04 3.60 4.91
CA ASP A 110 -8.01 4.63 4.85
C ASP A 110 -6.64 4.04 5.20
N GLN A 111 -6.50 3.22 6.25
CA GLN A 111 -5.32 2.36 6.44
C GLN A 111 -5.64 0.88 6.23
N ILE A 112 -4.63 0.06 5.87
CA ILE A 112 -4.83 -1.40 5.84
C ILE A 112 -5.02 -1.85 7.28
N TYR A 113 -6.19 -2.36 7.61
CA TYR A 113 -6.44 -3.02 8.89
C TYR A 113 -6.14 -4.51 8.77
N PRO A 114 -5.92 -5.22 9.89
CA PRO A 114 -5.42 -6.59 9.89
C PRO A 114 -6.22 -7.52 9.00
N ILE A 115 -5.46 -8.43 8.45
CA ILE A 115 -5.86 -9.45 7.49
C ILE A 115 -6.25 -10.68 8.31
N THR A 116 -7.45 -11.23 8.10
CA THR A 116 -7.87 -12.46 8.81
C THR A 116 -8.25 -13.57 7.85
N LYS A 117 -7.94 -14.80 8.24
CA LYS A 117 -8.44 -15.98 7.54
C LYS A 117 -9.82 -16.31 8.09
N ILE A 118 -10.80 -16.41 7.21
CA ILE A 118 -12.12 -16.90 7.56
C ILE A 118 -12.33 -18.30 6.98
N ASP A 119 -13.22 -19.09 7.57
CA ASP A 119 -13.61 -20.37 6.96
C ASP A 119 -14.54 -20.17 5.76
N ASN A 120 -14.71 -21.23 4.98
CA ASN A 120 -15.48 -21.22 3.73
C ASN A 120 -16.97 -20.91 3.93
N ASN A 121 -17.58 -21.30 5.04
CA ASN A 121 -19.02 -21.10 5.26
C ASN A 121 -19.29 -19.63 5.58
N LEU A 122 -18.53 -19.07 6.52
CA LEU A 122 -18.53 -17.63 6.81
C LEU A 122 -18.20 -16.79 5.57
N ARG A 123 -17.32 -17.28 4.69
CA ARG A 123 -16.99 -16.61 3.42
C ARG A 123 -18.19 -16.46 2.51
N ASN A 124 -18.94 -17.54 2.31
CA ASN A 124 -20.07 -17.54 1.40
C ASN A 124 -21.21 -16.67 1.93
N GLN A 125 -21.49 -16.73 3.24
CA GLN A 125 -22.47 -15.85 3.89
C GLN A 125 -22.08 -14.38 3.75
N PHE A 126 -20.80 -14.07 4.00
CA PHE A 126 -20.30 -12.70 3.87
C PHE A 126 -20.35 -12.21 2.42
N LEU A 127 -20.01 -13.05 1.44
CA LEU A 127 -20.14 -12.72 0.02
C LEU A 127 -21.58 -12.45 -0.41
N GLU A 128 -22.56 -13.23 0.07
CA GLU A 128 -23.98 -12.99 -0.20
C GLU A 128 -24.44 -11.65 0.36
N ILE A 129 -24.07 -11.34 1.60
CA ILE A 129 -24.40 -10.06 2.23
C ILE A 129 -23.79 -8.91 1.44
N LEU A 130 -22.53 -9.02 1.03
CA LEU A 130 -21.86 -7.97 0.26
C LEU A 130 -22.46 -7.73 -1.13
N LYS A 131 -23.23 -8.66 -1.71
CA LYS A 131 -23.97 -8.40 -2.97
C LYS A 131 -25.01 -7.29 -2.81
N ASN A 132 -25.55 -7.12 -1.61
CA ASN A 132 -26.53 -6.08 -1.30
C ASN A 132 -25.88 -4.70 -1.08
N TYR A 133 -24.55 -4.61 -1.16
CA TYR A 133 -23.80 -3.38 -0.95
C TYR A 133 -23.08 -2.94 -2.22
N PRO A 134 -23.48 -1.81 -2.82
CA PRO A 134 -22.94 -1.37 -4.09
C PRO A 134 -21.47 -0.88 -4.04
N ALA A 135 -20.86 -0.77 -2.86
CA ALA A 135 -19.56 -0.11 -2.67
C ALA A 135 -18.40 -1.04 -2.28
N SER A 136 -18.61 -2.35 -2.10
CA SER A 136 -17.80 -3.11 -1.14
C SER A 136 -17.05 -4.34 -1.64
N LEU A 137 -17.22 -4.78 -2.90
CA LEU A 137 -16.56 -6.00 -3.39
C LEU A 137 -15.42 -5.69 -4.38
N ALA A 138 -14.16 -5.68 -3.91
CA ALA A 138 -12.99 -5.73 -4.79
C ALA A 138 -12.40 -7.15 -4.77
N THR A 139 -13.11 -8.12 -5.32
CA THR A 139 -12.49 -9.43 -5.58
C THR A 139 -11.49 -9.29 -6.73
N GLY A 140 -10.19 -9.34 -6.39
CA GLY A 140 -9.09 -9.40 -7.37
C GLY A 140 -8.89 -8.17 -8.26
N ASN A 141 -9.44 -7.01 -7.90
CA ASN A 141 -9.33 -5.74 -8.64
C ASN A 141 -8.67 -4.64 -7.80
N PHE A 142 -7.62 -4.99 -7.05
CA PHE A 142 -6.84 -4.04 -6.26
C PHE A 142 -5.34 -4.31 -6.39
N ILE A 143 -4.52 -3.29 -6.19
CA ILE A 143 -3.07 -3.40 -6.15
C ILE A 143 -2.47 -2.31 -5.27
N GLN A 144 -1.45 -2.69 -4.49
CA GLN A 144 -0.68 -1.73 -3.71
C GLN A 144 0.36 -1.03 -4.59
N VAL A 145 0.44 0.29 -4.50
CA VAL A 145 1.43 1.11 -5.17
C VAL A 145 2.06 2.09 -4.19
N THR A 146 3.24 2.60 -4.52
CA THR A 146 3.88 3.68 -3.77
C THR A 146 4.01 4.89 -4.69
N PHE A 147 3.26 5.95 -4.43
CA PHE A 147 3.34 7.21 -5.16
C PHE A 147 4.65 7.94 -4.84
N GLY A 148 5.22 8.59 -5.85
CA GLY A 148 6.25 9.60 -5.63
C GLY A 148 5.68 10.75 -4.78
N GLN A 149 6.54 11.40 -3.99
CA GLN A 149 6.09 12.43 -3.04
C GLN A 149 5.32 13.57 -3.73
N GLN A 150 5.87 14.12 -4.82
CA GLN A 150 5.20 15.17 -5.61
C GLN A 150 3.83 14.72 -6.13
N SER A 151 3.75 13.48 -6.64
CA SER A 151 2.48 12.93 -7.14
C SER A 151 1.45 12.71 -6.02
N ALA A 152 1.90 12.33 -4.83
CA ALA A 152 1.03 12.24 -3.66
C ALA A 152 0.49 13.61 -3.25
N GLU A 153 1.31 14.66 -3.28
CA GLU A 153 0.89 16.04 -3.00
C GLU A 153 -0.10 16.57 -4.04
N GLU A 154 0.15 16.32 -5.33
CA GLU A 154 -0.74 16.73 -6.43
C GLU A 154 -2.12 16.05 -6.36
N LEU A 155 -2.13 14.79 -5.93
CA LEU A 155 -3.35 14.04 -5.66
C LEU A 155 -3.95 14.33 -4.28
N LYS A 156 -3.30 15.14 -3.44
CA LYS A 156 -3.69 15.43 -2.06
C LYS A 156 -3.87 14.15 -1.21
N LEU A 157 -2.97 13.20 -1.38
CA LEU A 157 -2.97 11.93 -0.66
C LEU A 157 -2.43 12.11 0.77
N SER A 158 -3.04 11.41 1.72
CA SER A 158 -2.60 11.39 3.12
C SER A 158 -1.28 10.64 3.34
N TRP A 159 -0.90 9.74 2.44
CA TRP A 159 0.36 9.00 2.46
C TRP A 159 0.71 8.47 1.06
N THR A 160 1.97 8.13 0.86
CA THR A 160 2.49 7.69 -0.46
C THR A 160 2.14 6.25 -0.80
N LYS A 161 2.03 5.35 0.20
CA LYS A 161 1.77 3.92 0.00
C LYS A 161 0.27 3.62 0.04
N ALA A 162 -0.36 3.43 -1.11
CA ALA A 162 -1.82 3.33 -1.20
C ALA A 162 -2.26 2.14 -2.06
N PHE A 163 -3.54 1.78 -2.00
CA PHE A 163 -4.13 0.82 -2.93
C PHE A 163 -4.91 1.55 -4.01
N LEU A 164 -4.75 1.05 -5.24
CA LEU A 164 -5.71 1.27 -6.31
C LEU A 164 -6.74 0.16 -6.21
N TYR A 165 -8.03 0.49 -6.24
CA TYR A 165 -9.08 -0.53 -6.16
C TYR A 165 -10.33 -0.12 -6.93
N LYS A 166 -11.06 -1.11 -7.46
CA LYS A 166 -12.35 -0.89 -8.10
C LYS A 166 -13.49 -1.17 -7.14
N THR A 167 -14.47 -0.27 -7.08
CA THR A 167 -15.74 -0.48 -6.37
C THR A 167 -16.74 -1.28 -7.18
N ASN A 168 -16.64 -1.22 -8.51
CA ASN A 168 -17.48 -1.97 -9.44
C ASN A 168 -16.60 -2.65 -10.50
N SER A 169 -16.62 -3.98 -10.53
CA SER A 169 -15.84 -4.81 -11.46
C SER A 169 -16.16 -4.56 -12.94
N ASN A 170 -17.37 -4.09 -13.24
CA ASN A 170 -17.83 -3.77 -14.60
C ASN A 170 -17.29 -2.42 -15.09
N THR A 171 -16.75 -1.58 -14.21
CA THR A 171 -16.20 -0.27 -14.57
C THR A 171 -14.66 -0.32 -14.67
N LYS A 172 -14.09 0.58 -15.47
CA LYS A 172 -12.63 0.84 -15.47
C LYS A 172 -12.21 1.93 -14.50
N LYS A 173 -13.19 2.61 -13.88
CA LYS A 173 -12.95 3.56 -12.79
C LYS A 173 -12.41 2.86 -11.55
N PHE A 174 -11.54 3.54 -10.82
CA PHE A 174 -10.96 3.06 -9.58
C PHE A 174 -10.79 4.20 -8.58
N ARG A 175 -10.55 3.88 -7.33
CA ARG A 175 -10.26 4.82 -6.24
C ARG A 175 -8.88 4.53 -5.65
N ILE A 176 -8.36 5.52 -4.93
CA ILE A 176 -7.08 5.46 -4.23
C ILE A 176 -7.36 5.56 -2.73
N THR A 177 -6.84 4.64 -1.92
CA THR A 177 -7.15 4.64 -0.46
C THR A 177 -6.67 5.87 0.29
N ALA A 178 -5.57 6.45 -0.16
CA ALA A 178 -4.98 7.65 0.44
C ALA A 178 -5.70 8.95 0.06
N ASP A 179 -6.64 8.90 -0.87
CA ASP A 179 -7.43 10.06 -1.27
C ASP A 179 -8.68 10.18 -0.39
N LEU A 180 -8.60 11.07 0.61
CA LEU A 180 -9.70 11.33 1.53
C LEU A 180 -10.91 12.01 0.85
N SER A 181 -10.72 12.62 -0.33
CA SER A 181 -11.83 13.18 -1.12
C SER A 181 -12.63 12.09 -1.85
N ARG A 182 -12.13 10.84 -1.86
CA ARG A 182 -12.78 9.67 -2.45
C ARG A 182 -13.15 9.84 -3.93
N LYS A 183 -12.35 10.62 -4.67
CA LYS A 183 -12.53 10.76 -6.12
C LYS A 183 -12.34 9.41 -6.81
N GLU A 184 -13.05 9.24 -7.91
CA GLU A 184 -12.79 8.14 -8.84
C GLU A 184 -11.90 8.63 -9.97
N TYR A 185 -11.03 7.74 -10.41
CA TYR A 185 -10.02 7.98 -11.41
C TYR A 185 -10.18 6.99 -12.54
N THR A 186 -9.86 7.45 -13.74
CA THR A 186 -9.73 6.64 -14.95
C THR A 186 -8.27 6.63 -15.35
N LEU A 187 -7.68 5.44 -15.52
CA LEU A 187 -6.32 5.30 -16.03
C LEU A 187 -6.36 5.33 -17.55
N VAL A 188 -5.70 6.32 -18.14
CA VAL A 188 -5.68 6.53 -19.60
C VAL A 188 -4.39 6.03 -20.21
N ASN A 189 -3.27 6.22 -19.53
CA ASN A 189 -1.98 5.72 -19.96
C ASN A 189 -1.13 5.28 -18.76
N ILE A 190 -0.23 4.33 -19.01
CA ILE A 190 0.86 4.01 -18.08
C ILE A 190 2.11 3.69 -18.88
N ASP A 191 3.18 4.42 -18.63
CA ASP A 191 4.50 4.23 -19.23
C ASP A 191 5.47 3.71 -18.19
N PHE A 192 6.25 2.70 -18.56
CA PHE A 192 7.16 2.04 -17.63
C PHE A 192 8.36 1.46 -18.35
N ASN A 193 9.55 1.74 -17.82
CA ASN A 193 10.80 1.17 -18.26
C ASN A 193 11.47 0.45 -17.08
N PRO A 194 11.44 -0.90 -17.02
CA PRO A 194 11.99 -1.65 -15.91
C PRO A 194 13.51 -1.52 -15.85
N LYS A 195 14.05 -1.37 -14.63
CA LYS A 195 15.49 -1.40 -14.37
C LYS A 195 15.88 -2.72 -13.71
N TYR A 196 17.04 -3.25 -14.11
CA TYR A 196 17.58 -4.51 -13.58
C TYR A 196 18.94 -4.29 -12.91
N ALA A 197 19.22 -5.08 -11.88
CA ALA A 197 20.54 -5.24 -11.30
C ALA A 197 21.11 -6.60 -11.74
N THR A 198 22.35 -6.63 -12.17
CA THR A 198 23.06 -7.87 -12.47
C THR A 198 24.16 -8.08 -11.44
N THR A 199 24.12 -9.23 -10.75
CA THR A 199 25.17 -9.66 -9.82
C THR A 199 25.92 -10.82 -10.46
N TYR A 200 27.25 -10.74 -10.42
CA TYR A 200 28.16 -11.76 -10.92
C TYR A 200 28.77 -12.54 -9.75
N ASN A 201 28.57 -13.85 -9.71
CA ASN A 201 29.20 -14.74 -8.74
C ASN A 201 30.16 -15.66 -9.48
N THR A 202 31.46 -15.54 -9.23
CA THR A 202 32.48 -16.39 -9.85
C THR A 202 33.06 -17.34 -8.81
N VAL A 203 32.86 -18.64 -9.00
CA VAL A 203 33.47 -19.69 -8.19
C VAL A 203 34.64 -20.29 -8.96
N THR A 204 35.84 -20.19 -8.40
CA THR A 204 37.04 -20.80 -8.97
C THR A 204 37.49 -21.95 -8.07
N GLN A 205 37.47 -23.19 -8.56
CA GLN A 205 37.92 -24.35 -7.79
C GLN A 205 39.45 -24.52 -7.88
N GLY A 206 40.12 -24.52 -6.72
CA GLY A 206 41.53 -24.88 -6.54
C GLY A 206 41.70 -26.18 -5.74
N ARG A 207 42.94 -26.72 -5.68
CA ARG A 207 43.29 -27.81 -4.75
C ARG A 207 43.34 -27.24 -3.34
N THR A 208 42.46 -27.76 -2.48
CA THR A 208 42.28 -27.40 -1.06
C THR A 208 41.72 -25.97 -0.87
N GLY A 209 40.39 -25.87 -0.74
CA GLY A 209 39.69 -24.64 -0.37
C GLY A 209 39.18 -23.84 -1.57
N SER A 210 37.85 -23.80 -1.73
CA SER A 210 37.17 -22.91 -2.67
C SER A 210 37.38 -21.46 -2.26
N ALA A 211 38.00 -20.64 -3.11
CA ALA A 211 38.07 -19.20 -2.88
C ALA A 211 36.88 -18.51 -3.57
N ILE A 212 36.05 -17.81 -2.81
CA ILE A 212 34.99 -16.94 -3.34
C ILE A 212 35.64 -15.57 -3.60
N ALA A 213 35.91 -15.27 -4.86
CA ALA A 213 36.35 -13.93 -5.27
C ALA A 213 35.15 -13.19 -5.88
N GLY A 214 34.51 -12.32 -5.09
CA GLY A 214 33.50 -11.40 -5.58
C GLY A 214 34.16 -10.22 -6.29
N GLY A 215 34.16 -10.21 -7.62
CA GLY A 215 34.77 -9.16 -8.42
C GLY A 215 33.85 -8.67 -9.54
N LEU A 216 33.77 -7.35 -9.70
CA LEU A 216 33.02 -6.64 -10.73
C LEU A 216 33.43 -7.13 -12.14
N LEU A 217 32.52 -7.74 -12.90
CA LEU A 217 32.75 -8.06 -14.32
C LEU A 217 32.14 -6.96 -15.19
N ALA A 218 33.01 -6.26 -15.92
CA ALA A 218 32.68 -5.16 -16.80
C ALA A 218 32.00 -5.66 -18.09
N GLY A 219 30.67 -5.64 -18.11
CA GLY A 219 29.86 -5.75 -19.33
C GLY A 219 29.96 -7.08 -20.10
N PRO A 220 29.30 -7.20 -21.27
CA PRO A 220 29.26 -8.44 -22.06
C PRO A 220 30.64 -8.90 -22.59
N ALA A 221 31.68 -8.09 -22.42
CA ALA A 221 33.07 -8.38 -22.77
C ALA A 221 33.97 -8.69 -21.54
N GLY A 222 33.40 -9.12 -20.41
CA GLY A 222 34.13 -9.54 -19.22
C GLY A 222 34.90 -10.86 -19.38
N ALA A 223 35.84 -10.93 -20.32
CA ALA A 223 36.78 -12.04 -20.47
C ALA A 223 37.93 -11.88 -19.47
N VAL A 224 37.93 -12.66 -18.38
CA VAL A 224 39.13 -12.85 -17.56
C VAL A 224 40.06 -13.83 -18.31
N ILE A 225 40.92 -13.31 -19.18
CA ILE A 225 42.12 -14.02 -19.64
C ILE A 225 43.19 -13.81 -18.57
N GLY A 226 43.33 -14.79 -17.69
CA GLY A 226 44.42 -14.92 -16.72
C GLY A 226 45.09 -16.26 -16.91
N SER A 227 46.30 -16.24 -17.47
CA SER A 227 47.17 -17.35 -17.80
C SER A 227 47.45 -18.31 -16.62
N ALA A 228 46.76 -19.46 -16.56
CA ALA A 228 47.30 -20.72 -16.00
C ALA A 228 46.31 -21.88 -16.23
N ARG A 229 46.69 -22.76 -17.16
CA ARG A 229 46.30 -24.18 -17.31
C ARG A 229 45.06 -24.66 -16.51
N LYS A 230 43.97 -24.94 -17.24
CA LYS A 230 42.95 -25.96 -16.92
C LYS A 230 42.29 -25.87 -15.52
N ARG A 231 41.92 -24.67 -15.05
CA ARG A 231 41.05 -24.50 -13.87
C ARG A 231 39.59 -24.31 -14.30
N LYS A 232 38.66 -25.13 -13.77
CA LYS A 232 37.22 -24.95 -13.98
C LYS A 232 36.74 -23.75 -13.14
N SER A 233 36.31 -22.70 -13.82
CA SER A 233 35.61 -21.56 -13.20
C SER A 233 34.14 -21.63 -13.60
N THR A 234 33.23 -21.54 -12.63
CA THR A 234 31.80 -21.47 -12.86
C THR A 234 31.35 -20.06 -12.50
N THR A 235 30.93 -19.28 -13.50
CA THR A 235 30.33 -17.97 -13.29
C THR A 235 28.81 -18.10 -13.34
N THR A 236 28.12 -17.76 -12.25
CA THR A 236 26.66 -17.63 -12.23
C THR A 236 26.29 -16.17 -12.32
N THR A 237 25.52 -15.82 -13.34
CA THR A 237 24.94 -14.49 -13.52
C THR A 237 23.53 -14.51 -12.96
N SER A 238 23.23 -13.63 -12.01
CA SER A 238 21.87 -13.45 -11.48
C SER A 238 21.40 -12.04 -11.82
N THR A 239 20.31 -11.93 -12.57
CA THR A 239 19.68 -10.65 -12.90
C THR A 239 18.39 -10.51 -12.11
N LYS A 240 18.27 -9.45 -11.31
CA LYS A 240 17.09 -9.16 -10.49
C LYS A 240 16.52 -7.79 -10.84
N GLU A 241 15.21 -7.74 -11.05
CA GLU A 241 14.50 -6.47 -11.26
C GLU A 241 14.58 -5.57 -10.02
N LYS A 242 14.75 -4.27 -10.25
CA LYS A 242 14.63 -3.22 -9.23
C LYS A 242 13.31 -2.48 -9.39
N PRO A 243 12.68 -2.06 -8.28
CA PRO A 243 11.52 -1.19 -8.37
C PRO A 243 11.90 0.08 -9.12
N SER A 244 11.07 0.45 -10.09
CA SER A 244 11.30 1.55 -11.01
C SER A 244 10.06 2.44 -11.08
N TYR A 245 10.23 3.69 -11.52
CA TYR A 245 9.09 4.59 -11.65
C TYR A 245 8.29 4.26 -12.91
N ALA A 246 6.99 4.06 -12.75
CA ALA A 246 6.00 4.09 -13.82
C ALA A 246 5.27 5.42 -13.78
N MET A 247 5.04 6.03 -14.94
CA MET A 247 4.24 7.24 -15.07
C MET A 247 2.82 6.87 -15.47
N MET A 248 1.83 7.30 -14.71
CA MET A 248 0.41 7.07 -14.99
C MET A 248 -0.29 8.38 -15.31
N THR A 249 -1.10 8.40 -16.36
CA THR A 249 -2.01 9.50 -16.66
C THR A 249 -3.40 9.15 -16.16
N LEU A 250 -3.86 9.91 -15.17
CA LEU A 250 -5.16 9.75 -14.52
C LEU A 250 -6.10 10.87 -14.94
N ILE A 251 -7.39 10.55 -15.08
CA ILE A 251 -8.47 11.54 -15.20
C ILE A 251 -9.41 11.36 -14.01
N ASP A 252 -9.62 12.41 -13.23
CA ASP A 252 -10.60 12.39 -12.14
C ASP A 252 -12.04 12.55 -12.65
N ASN A 253 -13.03 12.32 -11.78
CA ASN A 253 -14.44 12.46 -12.13
C ASN A 253 -14.85 13.87 -12.58
N ASP A 254 -14.04 14.90 -12.30
CA ASP A 254 -14.27 16.27 -12.73
C ASP A 254 -13.66 16.54 -14.12
N GLY A 255 -12.99 15.54 -14.71
CA GLY A 255 -12.33 15.63 -16.01
C GLY A 255 -10.89 16.16 -15.95
N ASN A 256 -10.33 16.39 -14.76
CA ASN A 256 -8.96 16.89 -14.62
C ASN A 256 -7.96 15.77 -14.87
N SER A 257 -7.02 16.00 -15.79
CA SER A 257 -5.93 15.07 -16.06
C SER A 257 -4.72 15.37 -15.16
N LYS A 258 -4.09 14.31 -14.63
CA LYS A 258 -2.91 14.37 -13.76
C LYS A 258 -1.93 13.28 -14.13
N ASP A 259 -0.65 13.63 -14.21
CA ASP A 259 0.43 12.67 -14.44
C ASP A 259 1.15 12.35 -13.14
N VAL A 260 1.11 11.09 -12.74
CA VAL A 260 1.57 10.64 -11.42
C VAL A 260 2.58 9.51 -11.53
N ALA A 261 3.68 9.63 -10.78
CA ALA A 261 4.71 8.63 -10.72
C ALA A 261 4.43 7.64 -9.58
N ILE A 262 4.54 6.33 -9.88
CA ILE A 262 4.53 5.27 -8.87
C ILE A 262 5.80 4.44 -8.95
N LEU A 263 6.34 4.06 -7.80
CA LEU A 263 7.44 3.13 -7.68
C LEU A 263 6.90 1.70 -7.65
N THR A 264 7.25 0.89 -8.65
CA THR A 264 6.63 -0.43 -8.86
C THR A 264 7.52 -1.38 -9.69
N TYR A 265 7.03 -2.59 -9.95
CA TYR A 265 7.69 -3.63 -10.77
C TYR A 265 6.87 -3.93 -12.03
N GLN A 266 7.49 -4.59 -13.01
CA GLN A 266 6.89 -4.97 -14.29
C GLN A 266 5.61 -5.78 -14.13
N SER A 267 5.61 -6.74 -13.21
CA SER A 267 4.42 -7.57 -12.91
C SER A 267 3.22 -6.73 -12.45
N SER A 268 3.49 -5.70 -11.64
CA SER A 268 2.49 -4.78 -11.11
C SER A 268 1.96 -3.85 -12.20
N VAL A 269 2.84 -3.34 -13.08
CA VAL A 269 2.43 -2.55 -14.25
C VAL A 269 1.55 -3.37 -15.20
N ASN A 270 1.91 -4.63 -15.46
CA ASN A 270 1.09 -5.53 -16.27
C ASN A 270 -0.30 -5.74 -15.66
N PHE A 271 -0.37 -5.94 -14.34
CA PHE A 271 -1.65 -6.03 -13.63
C PHE A 271 -2.46 -4.74 -13.76
N ILE A 272 -1.82 -3.58 -13.57
CA ILE A 272 -2.45 -2.25 -13.70
C ILE A 272 -3.02 -2.08 -15.12
N ARG A 273 -2.24 -2.41 -16.16
CA ARG A 273 -2.68 -2.35 -17.57
C ARG A 273 -3.89 -3.23 -17.83
N VAL A 274 -3.88 -4.49 -17.40
CA VAL A 274 -4.97 -5.45 -17.65
C VAL A 274 -6.25 -5.03 -16.93
N LYS A 275 -6.12 -4.58 -15.67
CA LYS A 275 -7.27 -4.35 -14.81
C LYS A 275 -7.81 -2.93 -14.93
N PHE A 276 -6.97 -1.91 -14.96
CA PHE A 276 -7.36 -0.51 -14.76
C PHE A 276 -7.33 0.35 -16.02
N LEU A 277 -6.52 0.00 -17.04
CA LEU A 277 -6.40 0.82 -18.25
C LEU A 277 -7.70 0.87 -19.06
N SER A 278 -8.12 2.07 -19.43
CA SER A 278 -9.31 2.29 -20.27
C SER A 278 -8.94 2.23 -21.74
N ARG A 279 -9.62 1.35 -22.50
CA ARG A 279 -9.34 1.12 -23.93
C ARG A 279 -10.02 2.11 -24.87
N GLU A 280 -10.95 2.93 -24.39
CA GLU A 280 -11.74 3.85 -25.22
C GLU A 280 -10.89 4.94 -25.91
N ASN A 281 -9.68 5.21 -25.41
CA ASN A 281 -8.77 6.20 -26.01
C ASN A 281 -7.71 5.61 -26.98
N GLN A 282 -7.77 4.31 -27.31
CA GLN A 282 -6.83 3.71 -28.27
C GLN A 282 -7.06 4.14 -29.73
N ILE A 283 -8.10 4.93 -30.04
CA ILE A 283 -8.27 5.49 -31.39
C ILE A 283 -7.18 6.52 -31.72
N ASN A 284 -6.53 7.14 -30.72
CA ASN A 284 -5.45 8.11 -30.93
C ASN A 284 -4.03 7.59 -30.59
N SER A 285 -3.88 6.34 -30.12
CA SER A 285 -2.57 5.78 -29.72
C SER A 285 -1.86 4.97 -30.80
N LYS A 286 -2.28 5.05 -32.07
CA LYS A 286 -1.47 4.51 -33.19
C LYS A 286 -0.14 5.26 -33.34
N THR A 287 -0.04 6.48 -32.83
CA THR A 287 1.17 7.31 -32.95
C THR A 287 2.25 6.94 -31.93
N SER A 288 1.91 6.56 -30.68
CA SER A 288 2.92 6.20 -29.67
C SER A 288 3.55 4.82 -29.89
N MET A 289 2.78 3.86 -30.43
CA MET A 289 3.32 2.54 -30.80
C MET A 289 4.26 2.64 -32.02
N PHE A 290 4.03 3.62 -32.90
CA PHE A 290 4.89 3.89 -34.06
C PHE A 290 6.22 4.55 -33.66
N ILE A 291 6.22 5.42 -32.65
CA ILE A 291 7.44 6.07 -32.14
C ILE A 291 8.37 5.03 -31.50
N ASP A 292 7.84 4.13 -30.65
CA ASP A 292 8.65 3.07 -30.00
C ASP A 292 9.18 2.05 -31.04
N SER A 293 8.36 1.69 -32.03
CA SER A 293 8.78 0.80 -33.13
C SER A 293 9.87 1.41 -34.01
N ALA A 294 9.82 2.73 -34.25
CA ALA A 294 10.84 3.42 -35.06
C ALA A 294 12.20 3.48 -34.34
N ASP A 295 12.19 3.75 -33.03
CA ASP A 295 13.40 3.77 -32.21
C ASP A 295 14.04 2.39 -32.07
N GLU A 296 13.23 1.33 -31.96
CA GLU A 296 13.72 -0.05 -32.00
C GLU A 296 14.30 -0.43 -33.37
N ILE A 297 13.63 -0.06 -34.47
CA ILE A 297 14.16 -0.29 -35.83
C ILE A 297 15.50 0.43 -36.04
N ALA A 298 15.67 1.65 -35.51
CA ALA A 298 16.93 2.38 -35.56
C ALA A 298 18.05 1.68 -34.80
N LYS A 299 17.76 1.05 -33.64
CA LYS A 299 18.74 0.24 -32.89
C LYS A 299 19.13 -1.02 -33.66
N PHE A 300 18.16 -1.73 -34.24
CA PHE A 300 18.45 -2.91 -35.07
C PHE A 300 19.23 -2.55 -36.34
N LYS A 301 19.00 -1.37 -36.94
CA LYS A 301 19.78 -0.90 -38.09
C LYS A 301 21.24 -0.65 -37.73
N LYS A 302 21.52 -0.07 -36.55
CA LYS A 302 22.90 0.07 -36.05
C LYS A 302 23.58 -1.28 -35.86
N LEU A 303 22.86 -2.29 -35.35
CA LEU A 303 23.41 -3.65 -35.18
C LEU A 303 23.78 -4.28 -36.53
N LEU A 304 22.92 -4.12 -37.54
CA LEU A 304 23.18 -4.54 -38.91
C LEU A 304 24.42 -3.82 -39.49
N ASP A 305 24.52 -2.50 -39.31
CA ASP A 305 25.64 -1.71 -39.80
C ASP A 305 26.96 -2.07 -39.10
N THR A 306 26.90 -2.57 -37.87
CA THR A 306 28.07 -3.13 -37.14
C THR A 306 28.33 -4.61 -37.44
N ASN A 307 27.61 -5.23 -38.38
CA ASN A 307 27.67 -6.67 -38.69
C ASN A 307 27.42 -7.59 -37.47
N ALA A 308 26.64 -7.12 -36.48
CA ALA A 308 26.30 -7.88 -35.28
C ALA A 308 25.09 -8.81 -35.48
N ILE A 309 24.28 -8.54 -36.52
CA ILE A 309 23.13 -9.35 -36.96
C ILE A 309 23.14 -9.47 -38.49
N THR A 310 22.45 -10.47 -39.05
CA THR A 310 22.33 -10.61 -40.52
C THR A 310 21.17 -9.79 -41.09
N GLN A 311 21.16 -9.61 -42.42
CA GLN A 311 20.09 -8.91 -43.14
C GLN A 311 18.74 -9.63 -42.97
N GLU A 312 18.72 -10.96 -42.91
CA GLU A 312 17.48 -11.72 -42.70
C GLU A 312 16.91 -11.52 -41.29
N GLU A 313 17.78 -11.46 -40.26
CA GLU A 313 17.38 -11.23 -38.87
C GLU A 313 16.82 -9.82 -38.68
N PHE A 314 17.41 -8.82 -39.34
CA PHE A 314 16.92 -7.45 -39.35
C PHE A 314 15.51 -7.36 -39.97
N GLU A 315 15.30 -7.94 -41.16
CA GLU A 315 14.01 -7.90 -41.85
C GLU A 315 12.90 -8.67 -41.10
N ALA A 316 13.23 -9.80 -40.47
CA ALA A 316 12.29 -10.54 -39.63
C ALA A 316 11.82 -9.70 -38.42
N LYS A 317 12.75 -9.02 -37.75
CA LYS A 317 12.43 -8.12 -36.62
C LYS A 317 11.68 -6.87 -37.06
N LYS A 318 12.05 -6.28 -38.19
CA LYS A 318 11.35 -5.13 -38.77
C LYS A 318 9.88 -5.45 -39.10
N LYS A 319 9.59 -6.61 -39.70
CA LYS A 319 8.21 -7.06 -39.96
C LYS A 319 7.44 -7.30 -38.66
N GLN A 320 8.07 -7.92 -37.66
CA GLN A 320 7.48 -8.14 -36.33
C GLN A 320 7.11 -6.81 -35.64
N LEU A 321 7.99 -5.80 -35.72
CA LEU A 321 7.79 -4.48 -35.12
C LEU A 321 6.74 -3.65 -35.86
N LEU A 322 6.66 -3.77 -37.19
CA LEU A 322 5.66 -3.08 -38.01
C LEU A 322 4.30 -3.79 -38.08
N LYS A 323 4.16 -4.99 -37.47
CA LYS A 323 2.96 -5.84 -37.50
C LYS A 323 2.42 -6.07 -38.93
N LEU A 324 3.32 -6.30 -39.89
CA LEU A 324 3.02 -6.58 -41.29
C LEU A 324 2.80 -8.07 -41.56
#